data_AF-A0A087TMI0-F1
#
_entry.id   AF-A0A087TMI0-F1
#
_cell.length_a   1.000
_cell.length_b   1.000
_cell.length_c   1.000
_cell.angle_alpha   90.00
_cell.angle_beta   90.00
_cell.angle_gamma   90.00
#
_symmetry.space_group_name_H-M   'P 1'
#
loop_
_entity.id
_entity.type
_entity.pdbx_description
1 polymer ?
#
loop_
_entity_poly.entity_id
_entity_poly.type
_entity_poly.pdbx_seq_one_letter_code
_entity_poly.pdbx_strand_id
1 'polypeptide(L)'
;MLVLKRALLQRHRSSSGLDGVNCEILKHLSHKSLTALLTLYNRVWKERNFPSAWRRAVVVPIAKPGKDPKNSLNYQPIAVTSFMCKLFEKMVNSRLVYFLESNNIISPYQSSFRKRRTTLDNMLLLETSI
;
A
#
# COMPACT_ATOMS: atom_id res chain seq x y z
N MET A 1 14.82 -3.15 -11.24
CA MET A 1 15.48 -3.24 -9.91
C MET A 1 15.22 -2.01 -9.03
N LEU A 2 15.45 -0.79 -9.52
CA LEU A 2 15.32 0.45 -8.72
C LEU A 2 13.97 0.63 -8.01
N VAL A 3 12.85 0.41 -8.72
CA VAL A 3 11.49 0.55 -8.17
C VAL A 3 11.24 -0.41 -7.01
N LEU A 4 11.70 -1.66 -7.13
CA LEU A 4 11.58 -2.67 -6.07
C LEU A 4 12.36 -2.26 -4.82
N LYS A 5 13.62 -1.85 -4.97
CA LYS A 5 14.46 -1.39 -3.86
C LYS A 5 13.84 -0.16 -3.15
N ARG A 6 13.35 0.82 -3.91
CA ARG A 6 12.64 1.99 -3.35
C ARG A 6 11.38 1.58 -2.59
N ALA A 7 10.58 0.67 -3.16
CA ALA A 7 9.37 0.18 -2.51
C ALA A 7 9.66 -0.58 -1.21
N LEU A 8 10.75 -1.34 -1.14
CA LEU A 8 11.23 -2.02 0.07
C LEU A 8 11.69 -1.04 1.15
N LEU A 9 12.47 -0.01 0.79
CA LEU A 9 12.98 0.98 1.74
C LEU A 9 11.88 1.83 2.37
N GLN A 10 10.82 2.14 1.62
CA GLN A 10 9.70 2.93 2.10
C GLN A 10 8.74 2.17 3.03
N ARG A 11 8.97 0.88 3.28
CA ARG A 11 8.10 0.06 4.14
C ARG A 11 8.71 -0.06 5.55
N HIS A 12 7.91 0.33 6.54
CA HIS A 12 8.20 0.08 7.94
C HIS A 12 7.84 -1.36 8.34
N ARG A 13 8.22 -1.74 9.57
CA ARG A 13 7.82 -3.04 10.15
C ARG A 13 6.30 -3.14 10.15
N SER A 14 5.79 -4.29 9.74
CA SER A 14 4.37 -4.58 9.65
C SER A 14 4.17 -6.06 10.00
N SER A 15 2.98 -6.38 10.51
CA SER A 15 2.59 -7.76 10.82
C SER A 15 2.66 -8.63 9.57
N SER A 16 3.18 -9.85 9.74
CA SER A 16 3.17 -10.88 8.71
C SER A 16 1.73 -11.25 8.34
N GLY A 17 1.51 -11.59 7.07
CA GLY A 17 0.29 -12.25 6.65
C GLY A 17 0.31 -13.74 7.03
N LEU A 18 -0.64 -14.50 6.47
CA LEU A 18 -0.73 -15.96 6.63
C LEU A 18 0.54 -16.71 6.20
N ASP A 19 1.38 -16.09 5.37
CA ASP A 19 2.62 -16.66 4.84
C ASP A 19 3.82 -16.48 5.78
N GLY A 20 3.67 -15.78 6.90
CA GLY A 20 4.75 -15.52 7.85
C GLY A 20 5.82 -14.54 7.34
N VAL A 21 5.77 -14.13 6.07
CA VAL A 21 6.76 -13.24 5.45
C VAL A 21 6.58 -11.82 5.97
N ASN A 22 7.62 -11.29 6.60
CA ASN A 22 7.68 -9.91 7.09
C ASN A 22 8.62 -9.03 6.25
N CYS A 23 8.59 -7.73 6.55
CA CYS A 23 9.42 -6.73 5.90
C CYS A 23 10.92 -6.99 6.06
N GLU A 24 11.33 -7.49 7.23
CA GLU A 24 12.74 -7.71 7.55
C GLU A 24 13.34 -8.84 6.69
N ILE A 25 12.59 -9.93 6.48
CA ILE A 25 13.02 -11.02 5.59
C ILE A 25 13.32 -10.48 4.19
N LEU A 26 12.43 -9.66 3.63
CA LEU A 26 12.62 -9.11 2.28
C LEU A 26 13.76 -8.08 2.19
N LYS A 27 14.02 -7.35 3.28
CA LYS A 27 15.14 -6.38 3.34
C LYS A 27 16.52 -7.05 3.37
N HIS A 28 16.61 -8.25 3.93
CA HIS A 28 17.87 -9.02 4.04
C HIS A 28 18.08 -10.00 2.88
N LEU A 29 17.23 -9.99 1.86
CA LEU A 29 17.40 -10.83 0.69
C LEU A 29 18.68 -10.48 -0.07
N SER A 30 19.39 -11.53 -0.51
CA SER A 30 20.54 -11.39 -1.40
C SER A 30 20.15 -10.70 -2.72
N HIS A 31 21.13 -10.14 -3.44
CA HIS A 31 20.88 -9.55 -4.74
C HIS A 31 20.23 -10.54 -5.73
N LYS A 32 20.68 -11.80 -5.72
CA LYS A 32 20.09 -12.87 -6.56
C LYS A 32 18.62 -13.11 -6.22
N SER A 33 18.29 -13.17 -4.93
CA SER A 33 16.92 -13.35 -4.44
C SER A 33 16.02 -12.15 -4.80
N LEU A 34 16.53 -10.91 -4.70
CA LEU A 34 15.81 -9.72 -5.14
C LEU A 34 15.56 -9.71 -6.66
N THR A 35 16.49 -10.24 -7.45
CA THR A 35 16.30 -10.40 -8.89
C THR A 35 15.22 -11.43 -9.18
N ALA A 36 15.24 -12.59 -8.51
CA ALA A 36 14.19 -13.60 -8.64
C ALA A 36 12.81 -13.04 -8.24
N LEU A 37 12.75 -12.28 -7.15
CA LEU A 37 11.53 -11.59 -6.69
C LEU A 37 11.01 -10.60 -7.73
N LEU A 38 11.90 -9.81 -8.33
CA LEU A 38 11.52 -8.88 -9.40
C LEU A 38 10.98 -9.61 -10.63
N THR A 39 11.61 -10.73 -11.01
CA THR A 39 11.14 -11.59 -12.11
C THR A 39 9.73 -12.11 -11.82
N LEU A 40 9.48 -12.59 -10.60
CA LEU A 40 8.15 -13.01 -10.16
C LEU A 40 7.11 -11.88 -10.30
N TYR A 41 7.39 -10.68 -9.79
CA TYR A 41 6.46 -9.55 -9.90
C TYR A 41 6.19 -9.14 -11.34
N ASN A 42 7.23 -9.12 -12.19
CA ASN A 42 7.05 -8.80 -13.60
C ASN A 42 6.21 -9.88 -14.33
N ARG A 43 6.38 -11.15 -13.95
CA ARG A 43 5.58 -12.25 -14.47
C ARG A 43 4.11 -12.10 -14.08
N VAL A 44 3.82 -11.89 -12.80
CA VAL A 44 2.46 -11.61 -12.29
C VAL A 44 1.80 -10.46 -13.06
N TRP A 45 2.53 -9.37 -13.30
CA TRP A 45 2.04 -8.22 -14.06
C TRP A 45 1.73 -8.55 -15.53
N LYS A 46 2.66 -9.22 -16.23
CA LYS A 46 2.53 -9.53 -17.66
C LYS A 46 1.45 -10.58 -17.93
N GLU A 47 1.43 -11.64 -17.13
CA GLU A 47 0.51 -12.77 -17.29
C GLU A 47 -0.89 -12.46 -16.73
N ARG A 48 -1.06 -11.34 -16.01
CA ARG A 48 -2.31 -10.97 -15.32
C ARG A 48 -2.78 -12.05 -14.33
N ASN A 49 -1.86 -12.90 -13.89
CA ASN A 49 -2.15 -14.02 -13.00
C ASN A 49 -1.72 -13.66 -11.58
N PHE A 50 -2.67 -13.20 -10.77
CA PHE A 50 -2.42 -12.83 -9.39
C PHE A 50 -2.45 -14.05 -8.46
N PRO A 51 -1.38 -14.32 -7.67
CA PRO A 51 -1.32 -15.52 -6.83
C PRO A 51 -2.50 -15.63 -5.87
N SER A 52 -3.13 -16.81 -5.79
CA SER A 52 -4.25 -17.06 -4.87
C SER A 52 -3.86 -16.83 -3.40
N ALA A 53 -2.60 -17.11 -3.05
CA ALA A 53 -2.06 -16.82 -1.72
C ALA A 53 -2.07 -15.34 -1.35
N TRP A 54 -1.91 -14.46 -2.33
CA TRP A 54 -1.91 -13.01 -2.12
C TRP A 54 -3.33 -12.42 -2.02
N ARG A 55 -4.35 -13.20 -2.43
CA ARG A 55 -5.77 -12.82 -2.31
C ARG A 55 -6.34 -13.12 -0.93
N ARG A 56 -5.65 -13.91 -0.10
CA ARG A 56 -6.07 -14.23 1.26
C ARG A 56 -5.59 -13.17 2.25
N ALA A 57 -6.43 -12.87 3.23
CA ALA A 57 -6.12 -11.94 4.32
C ALA A 57 -6.68 -12.46 5.64
N VAL A 58 -5.99 -12.12 6.74
CA VAL A 58 -6.55 -12.26 8.09
C VAL A 58 -7.32 -10.99 8.40
N VAL A 59 -8.59 -11.10 8.77
CA VAL A 59 -9.39 -9.94 9.21
C VAL A 59 -9.17 -9.75 10.71
N VAL A 60 -8.58 -8.62 11.08
CA VAL A 60 -8.34 -8.24 12.48
C VAL A 60 -9.27 -7.07 12.81
N PRO A 61 -10.25 -7.24 13.73
CA PRO A 61 -11.10 -6.14 14.17
C PRO A 61 -10.34 -5.23 15.14
N ILE A 62 -10.33 -3.92 14.86
CA ILE A 62 -9.76 -2.90 15.75
C ILE A 62 -10.88 -2.03 16.32
N ALA A 63 -10.93 -1.88 17.64
CA ALA A 63 -11.94 -1.04 18.29
C ALA A 63 -11.79 0.43 17.88
N LYS A 64 -12.89 1.09 17.52
CA LYS A 64 -12.92 2.52 17.25
C LYS A 64 -12.69 3.29 18.56
N PRO A 65 -11.82 4.31 18.59
CA PRO A 65 -11.59 5.10 19.79
C PRO A 65 -12.89 5.71 20.36
N GLY A 66 -13.05 5.64 21.69
CA GLY A 66 -14.19 6.25 22.39
C GLY A 66 -15.55 5.56 22.16
N LYS A 67 -15.57 4.34 21.62
CA LYS A 67 -16.81 3.58 21.39
C LYS A 67 -16.88 2.35 22.30
N ASP A 68 -18.10 1.93 22.63
CA ASP A 68 -18.36 0.76 23.49
C ASP A 68 -17.81 -0.53 22.83
N PRO A 69 -16.86 -1.24 23.47
CA PRO A 69 -16.28 -2.47 22.93
C PRO A 69 -17.24 -3.66 22.96
N LYS A 70 -18.39 -3.59 23.66
CA LYS A 70 -19.38 -4.68 23.65
C LYS A 70 -20.21 -4.72 22.36
N ASN A 71 -20.26 -3.63 21.61
CA ASN A 71 -20.99 -3.55 20.36
C ASN A 71 -20.07 -3.88 19.17
N SER A 72 -20.41 -4.93 18.43
CA SER A 72 -19.63 -5.40 17.26
C SER A 72 -19.51 -4.36 16.14
N LEU A 73 -20.46 -3.43 15.99
CA LEU A 73 -20.42 -2.36 14.99
C LEU A 73 -19.38 -1.27 15.29
N ASN A 74 -18.84 -1.27 16.52
CA ASN A 74 -17.81 -0.34 16.96
C ASN A 74 -16.39 -0.79 16.59
N TYR A 75 -16.23 -1.86 15.83
CA TYR A 75 -14.94 -2.31 15.32
C TYR A 75 -14.75 -1.92 13.85
N GLN A 76 -13.50 -1.63 13.48
CA GLN A 76 -13.05 -1.48 12.11
C GLN A 76 -12.33 -2.77 11.69
N PRO A 77 -12.86 -3.53 10.72
CA PRO A 77 -12.15 -4.70 10.21
C PRO A 77 -10.94 -4.25 9.37
N ILE A 78 -9.75 -4.75 9.69
CA ILE A 78 -8.54 -4.54 8.90
C ILE A 78 -8.10 -5.86 8.28
N ALA A 79 -7.96 -5.87 6.95
CA ALA A 79 -7.44 -7.02 6.21
C ALA A 79 -5.91 -7.01 6.22
N VAL A 80 -5.30 -7.97 6.90
CA VAL A 80 -3.85 -8.20 6.91
C VAL A 80 -3.49 -9.19 5.80
N THR A 81 -2.99 -8.65 4.69
CA THR A 81 -2.50 -9.43 3.53
C THR A 81 -1.01 -9.76 3.65
N SER A 82 -0.55 -10.69 2.80
CA SER A 82 0.86 -11.03 2.60
C SER A 82 1.74 -9.78 2.36
N PHE A 83 2.93 -9.75 2.94
CA PHE A 83 3.87 -8.65 2.70
C PHE A 83 4.34 -8.60 1.23
N MET A 84 4.43 -9.74 0.56
CA MET A 84 4.75 -9.83 -0.87
C MET A 84 3.68 -9.15 -1.71
N CYS A 85 2.41 -9.38 -1.38
CA CYS A 85 1.26 -8.71 -1.98
C CYS A 85 1.36 -7.18 -1.80
N LYS A 86 1.53 -6.72 -0.56
CA LYS A 86 1.68 -5.28 -0.23
C LYS A 86 2.85 -4.63 -0.96
N LEU A 87 3.95 -5.35 -1.15
CA LEU A 87 5.12 -4.82 -1.87
C LEU A 87 4.82 -4.66 -3.36
N PHE A 88 4.17 -5.65 -3.98
CA PHE A 88 3.71 -5.55 -5.37
C PHE A 88 2.75 -4.38 -5.57
N GLU A 89 1.72 -4.27 -4.73
CA GLU A 89 0.75 -3.16 -4.75
C GLU A 89 1.45 -1.80 -4.66
N LYS A 90 2.48 -1.67 -3.81
CA LYS A 90 3.24 -0.43 -3.69
C LYS A 90 3.98 -0.07 -4.97
N MET A 91 4.56 -1.06 -5.67
CA MET A 91 5.22 -0.85 -6.96
C MET A 91 4.23 -0.40 -8.03
N VAL A 92 3.05 -1.04 -8.07
CA VAL A 92 1.97 -0.68 -9.00
C VAL A 92 1.46 0.72 -8.69
N ASN A 93 1.11 1.02 -7.44
CA ASN A 93 0.64 2.33 -7.00
C ASN A 93 1.64 3.45 -7.34
N SER A 94 2.93 3.20 -7.16
CA SER A 94 3.97 4.18 -7.49
C SER A 94 3.99 4.52 -8.99
N ARG A 95 3.76 3.53 -9.87
CA ARG A 95 3.66 3.75 -11.32
C ARG A 95 2.35 4.44 -11.70
N LEU A 96 1.25 4.01 -11.09
CA LEU A 96 -0.08 4.57 -11.34
C LEU A 96 -0.14 6.05 -10.95
N VAL A 97 0.32 6.40 -9.74
CA VAL A 97 0.38 7.80 -9.29
C VAL A 97 1.26 8.64 -10.20
N TYR A 98 2.42 8.12 -10.64
CA TYR A 98 3.27 8.84 -11.60
C TYR A 98 2.51 9.15 -12.89
N PHE A 99 1.83 8.16 -13.47
CA PHE A 99 1.03 8.35 -14.67
C PHE A 99 -0.09 9.37 -14.47
N LEU A 100 -0.86 9.27 -13.37
CA LEU A 100 -1.98 10.16 -13.10
C LEU A 100 -1.54 11.61 -12.89
N GLU A 101 -0.41 11.84 -12.22
CA GLU A 101 0.15 13.17 -11.99
C GLU A 101 0.76 13.75 -13.28
N SER A 102 1.56 12.98 -14.02
CA SER A 102 2.21 13.44 -15.25
C SER A 102 1.23 13.80 -16.37
N ASN A 103 0.03 13.24 -16.33
CA ASN A 103 -1.04 13.54 -17.30
C ASN A 103 -2.11 14.49 -16.74
N ASN A 104 -1.90 15.09 -15.56
CA ASN A 104 -2.87 15.98 -14.91
C ASN A 104 -4.29 15.39 -14.79
N ILE A 105 -4.41 14.08 -14.57
CA ILE A 105 -5.70 13.37 -14.48
C ILE A 105 -6.36 13.64 -13.12
N ILE A 106 -5.56 13.83 -12.07
CA ILE A 106 -6.06 14.10 -10.72
C ILE A 106 -6.50 15.56 -10.62
N SER A 107 -7.74 15.79 -10.18
CA SER A 107 -8.30 17.12 -9.94
C SER A 107 -7.35 18.00 -9.12
N PRO A 108 -7.17 19.29 -9.47
CA PRO A 108 -6.36 20.21 -8.69
C PRO A 108 -6.89 20.44 -7.27
N TYR A 109 -8.18 20.17 -7.03
CA TYR A 109 -8.86 20.29 -5.74
C TYR A 109 -8.77 19.01 -4.88
N GLN A 110 -8.20 17.92 -5.41
CA GLN A 110 -7.97 16.71 -4.63
C GLN A 110 -6.64 16.80 -3.88
N SER A 111 -6.73 17.02 -2.56
CA SER A 111 -5.55 17.03 -1.66
C SER A 111 -5.34 15.70 -0.93
N SER A 112 -6.40 14.91 -0.70
CA SER A 112 -6.31 13.64 0.00
C SER A 112 -5.45 12.62 -0.75
N PHE A 113 -4.54 11.95 -0.02
CA PHE A 113 -3.63 10.91 -0.52
C PHE A 113 -2.69 11.34 -1.66
N ARG A 114 -2.53 12.66 -1.87
CA ARG A 114 -1.67 13.22 -2.90
C ARG A 114 -0.36 13.70 -2.31
N LYS A 115 0.76 13.46 -3.00
CA LYS A 115 2.07 13.91 -2.51
C LYS A 115 2.12 15.44 -2.49
N ARG A 116 2.76 16.00 -1.46
CA ARG A 116 2.92 17.46 -1.27
C ARG A 116 1.60 18.23 -1.15
N ARG A 117 0.52 17.53 -0.80
CA ARG A 117 -0.75 18.13 -0.40
C ARG A 117 -1.07 17.71 1.03
N THR A 118 -1.74 18.58 1.75
CA THR A 118 -2.13 18.44 3.15
C THR A 118 -3.60 18.80 3.32
N THR A 119 -4.14 18.59 4.51
CA THR A 119 -5.50 19.04 4.85
C THR A 119 -5.63 20.56 4.86
N LEU A 120 -4.53 21.29 5.07
CA LEU A 120 -4.51 22.76 5.05
C LEU A 120 -4.81 23.32 3.65
N ASP A 121 -4.38 22.65 2.59
CA ASP A 121 -4.67 23.09 1.22
C ASP A 121 -6.17 23.13 0.95
N ASN A 122 -6.92 22.18 1.50
CA ASN A 122 -8.38 22.17 1.42
C ASN A 122 -9.02 23.26 2.27
N MET A 123 -8.47 23.53 3.46
CA MET A 123 -8.97 24.60 4.33
C MET A 123 -8.80 25.97 3.67
N LEU A 124 -7.60 26.26 3.12
CA LEU A 124 -7.32 27.50 2.40
C LEU A 124 -8.20 27.65 1.15
N LEU A 125 -8.44 26.55 0.43
CA LEU A 125 -9.35 26.55 -0.72
C LEU A 125 -10.76 26.97 -0.30
N LEU A 126 -11.26 26.47 0.84
CA LEU A 126 -12.59 26.83 1.35
C LEU A 126 -12.64 28.31 1.77
N GLU A 127 -11.61 28.80 2.47
CA GLU A 127 -11.53 30.19 2.91
C GLU A 127 -11.47 31.17 1.74
N THR A 128 -10.67 30.88 0.72
CA THR A 128 -10.50 31.77 -0.46
C THR A 128 -11.64 31.66 -1.48
N SER A 129 -12.53 30.66 -1.33
CA SER A 129 -13.71 30.48 -2.19
C SER A 129 -14.97 31.23 -1.71
N ILE A 130 -14.89 31.88 -0.54
CA ILE A 130 -15.91 32.78 0.02
C ILE A 130 -15.56 34.21 -0.39
#